data_AF-A0AAD9NG78-F1
#
_entry.id   AF-A0AAD9NG78-F1
#
_cell.length_a   1.000
_cell.length_b   1.000
_cell.length_c   1.000
_cell.angle_alpha   90.00
_cell.angle_beta   90.00
_cell.angle_gamma   90.00
#
_symmetry.space_group_name_H-M   'P 1'
#
loop_
_entity.id
_entity.type
_entity.pdbx_description
1 polymer ?
#
loop_
_entity_poly.entity_id
_entity_poly.type
_entity_poly.pdbx_seq_one_letter_code
_entity_poly.pdbx_strand_id
1 'polypeptide(L)'
;MDDLEEQLEVLRLQLEQSMAQTTEAHQEKAAAESEWQAQKLHLEQELARSHQSSNWEPAAAAPQRIYVQCERRMPKLGGRPQKPEDPDVDDWTSDMENHLQASPLSDREGLDFVMDHLTGPAGQEVRFREPRTAMEALQIVRRVFGDVDTMGAAQEAFYTRIQQPGKTLLDYSLALVKLFSKLSKRQPSLSPLRNETLKGRFTSGVRDVSLQREMRRLEFDDSRMSVDSINYNTK
;
A
#
# COMPACT_ATOMS: atom_id res chain seq x y z
N MET A 1 21.00 17.77 76.80
CA MET A 1 20.62 16.38 76.52
C MET A 1 19.25 16.36 75.86
N ASP A 2 18.31 17.18 76.36
CA ASP A 2 16.94 17.32 75.83
C ASP A 2 16.83 17.68 74.32
N ASP A 3 17.71 18.54 73.77
CA ASP A 3 17.65 18.98 72.37
C ASP A 3 17.98 17.86 71.34
N LEU A 4 18.84 16.90 71.71
CA LEU A 4 19.17 15.75 70.86
C LEU A 4 18.07 14.68 70.90
N GLU A 5 17.34 14.59 72.00
CA GLU A 5 16.24 13.65 72.18
C GLU A 5 15.01 14.11 71.38
N GLU A 6 14.76 15.42 71.34
CA GLU A 6 13.73 16.04 70.50
C GLU A 6 14.03 15.87 69.00
N GLN A 7 15.29 16.04 68.58
CA GLN A 7 15.71 15.80 67.19
C GLN A 7 15.58 14.33 66.76
N LEU A 8 15.88 13.39 67.66
CA LEU A 8 15.71 11.96 67.41
C LEU A 8 14.23 11.58 67.26
N GLU A 9 13.34 12.17 68.06
CA GLU A 9 11.90 11.91 67.97
C GLU A 9 11.31 12.50 66.68
N VAL A 10 11.74 13.69 66.26
CA VAL A 10 11.34 14.29 64.97
C VAL A 10 11.78 13.42 63.79
N LEU A 11 13.02 12.94 63.79
CA LEU A 11 13.54 12.06 62.73
C LEU A 11 12.80 10.71 62.68
N ARG A 12 12.47 10.15 63.84
CA ARG A 12 11.68 8.92 63.95
C ARG A 12 10.28 9.10 63.37
N LEU A 13 9.63 10.22 63.70
CA LEU A 13 8.30 10.56 63.20
C LEU A 13 8.31 10.75 61.67
N GLN A 14 9.35 11.39 61.13
CA GLN A 14 9.52 11.54 59.67
C GLN A 14 9.76 10.20 58.96
N LEU A 15 10.53 9.30 59.56
CA LEU A 15 10.77 7.97 59.01
C LEU A 15 9.48 7.16 58.98
N GLU A 16 8.67 7.23 60.04
CA GLU A 16 7.37 6.55 60.12
C GLU A 16 6.38 7.10 59.07
N GLN A 17 6.32 8.42 58.88
CA GLN A 17 5.51 9.04 57.83
C GLN A 17 5.97 8.64 56.42
N SER A 18 7.28 8.57 56.17
CA SER A 18 7.83 8.14 54.88
C SER A 18 7.53 6.66 54.60
N MET A 19 7.63 5.80 55.61
CA MET A 19 7.23 4.39 55.49
C MET A 19 5.73 4.25 55.23
N ALA A 20 4.87 5.00 55.94
CA ALA A 20 3.43 4.99 55.70
C ALA A 20 3.10 5.39 54.25
N GLN A 21 3.68 6.50 53.75
CA GLN A 21 3.47 6.97 52.38
C GLN A 21 3.95 5.96 51.32
N THR A 22 5.08 5.29 51.55
CA THR A 22 5.55 4.25 50.62
C THR A 22 4.66 3.02 50.63
N THR A 23 4.14 2.62 51.81
CA THR A 23 3.17 1.52 51.89
C THR A 23 1.83 1.85 51.22
N GLU A 24 1.33 3.07 51.38
CA GLU A 24 0.10 3.52 50.71
C GLU A 24 0.29 3.57 49.18
N ALA A 25 1.40 4.11 48.69
CA ALA A 25 1.70 4.13 47.25
C ALA A 25 1.85 2.72 46.65
N HIS A 26 2.39 1.77 47.42
CA HIS A 26 2.46 0.36 47.01
C HIS A 26 1.09 -0.32 47.02
N GLN A 27 0.23 -0.01 48.00
CA GLN A 27 -1.14 -0.51 48.07
C GLN A 27 -2.00 0.05 46.93
N GLU A 28 -1.87 1.33 46.59
CA GLU A 28 -2.59 1.96 45.48
C GLU A 28 -2.19 1.37 44.13
N LYS A 29 -0.88 1.14 43.91
CA LYS A 29 -0.39 0.44 42.72
C LYS A 29 -0.92 -0.99 42.63
N ALA A 30 -0.92 -1.73 43.73
CA ALA A 30 -1.45 -3.09 43.79
C ALA A 30 -2.98 -3.12 43.54
N ALA A 31 -3.72 -2.13 44.03
CA ALA A 31 -5.15 -1.98 43.78
C ALA A 31 -5.43 -1.68 42.30
N ALA A 32 -4.71 -0.72 41.71
CA ALA A 32 -4.84 -0.39 40.29
C ALA A 32 -4.46 -1.57 39.37
N GLU A 33 -3.45 -2.35 39.74
CA GLU A 33 -3.06 -3.55 39.01
C GLU A 33 -4.13 -4.66 39.12
N SER A 34 -4.73 -4.83 40.30
CA SER A 34 -5.85 -5.76 40.50
C SER A 34 -7.08 -5.35 39.67
N GLU A 35 -7.43 -4.06 39.65
CA GLU A 35 -8.52 -3.52 38.83
C GLU A 35 -8.25 -3.70 37.33
N TRP A 36 -7.03 -3.46 36.88
CA TRP A 36 -6.60 -3.70 35.51
C TRP A 36 -6.72 -5.18 35.12
N GLN A 37 -6.30 -6.09 36.00
CA GLN A 37 -6.45 -7.52 35.75
C GLN A 37 -7.92 -7.95 35.73
N ALA A 38 -8.77 -7.39 36.60
CA ALA A 38 -10.20 -7.64 36.60
C ALA A 38 -10.88 -7.15 35.30
N GLN A 39 -10.52 -5.95 34.82
CA GLN A 39 -11.00 -5.44 33.53
C GLN A 39 -10.54 -6.31 32.36
N LYS A 40 -9.26 -6.72 32.35
CA LYS A 40 -8.72 -7.60 31.32
C LYS A 40 -9.48 -8.94 31.26
N LEU A 41 -9.71 -9.55 32.42
CA LEU A 41 -10.47 -10.81 32.52
C LEU A 41 -11.92 -10.63 32.08
N HIS A 42 -12.54 -9.49 32.41
CA HIS A 42 -13.90 -9.17 31.95
C HIS A 42 -13.96 -9.06 30.43
N LEU A 43 -12.99 -8.37 29.81
CA LEU A 43 -12.89 -8.24 28.36
C LEU A 43 -12.65 -9.60 27.68
N GLU A 44 -11.80 -10.45 28.25
CA GLU A 44 -11.57 -11.82 27.76
C GLU A 44 -12.82 -12.70 27.88
N GLN A 45 -13.58 -12.58 28.98
CA GLN A 45 -14.87 -13.27 29.13
C GLN A 45 -15.93 -12.75 28.17
N GLU A 46 -15.95 -11.45 27.89
CA GLU A 46 -16.87 -10.84 26.93
C GLU A 46 -16.54 -11.26 25.49
N LEU A 47 -15.25 -11.34 25.15
CA LEU A 47 -14.78 -11.91 23.89
C LEU A 47 -15.13 -13.40 23.78
N ALA A 48 -14.93 -14.17 24.86
CA ALA A 48 -15.31 -15.58 24.91
C ALA A 48 -16.84 -15.77 24.78
N ARG A 49 -17.64 -14.92 25.42
CA ARG A 49 -19.10 -14.91 25.27
C ARG A 49 -19.55 -14.46 23.89
N SER A 50 -18.85 -13.53 23.25
CA SER A 50 -19.10 -13.15 21.86
C SER A 50 -18.81 -14.32 20.91
N HIS A 51 -17.71 -15.05 21.16
CA HIS A 51 -17.37 -16.27 20.42
C HIS A 51 -18.35 -17.43 20.69
N GLN A 52 -18.95 -17.49 21.89
CA GLN A 52 -19.93 -18.52 22.27
C GLN A 52 -21.37 -18.15 21.88
N SER A 53 -21.71 -16.86 21.80
CA SER A 53 -22.97 -16.34 21.25
C SER A 53 -22.96 -16.32 19.72
N SER A 54 -21.78 -16.33 19.10
CA SER A 54 -21.55 -16.79 17.74
C SER A 54 -21.57 -18.33 17.69
N ASN A 55 -22.60 -18.94 18.30
CA ASN A 55 -22.97 -20.34 18.11
C ASN A 55 -23.62 -20.50 16.73
N TRP A 56 -22.82 -20.36 15.68
CA TRP A 56 -23.08 -21.12 14.47
C TRP A 56 -22.59 -22.53 14.79
N GLU A 57 -23.51 -23.47 15.00
CA GLU A 57 -23.14 -24.88 14.98
C GLU A 57 -22.59 -25.19 13.58
N PRO A 58 -21.39 -25.78 13.42
CA PRO A 58 -21.05 -26.44 12.17
C PRO A 58 -21.89 -27.71 12.12
N ALA A 59 -23.11 -27.60 11.60
CA ALA A 59 -23.86 -28.75 11.12
C ALA A 59 -23.09 -29.35 9.94
N ALA A 60 -22.02 -30.12 10.19
CA ALA A 60 -21.21 -30.80 9.18
C ALA A 60 -20.99 -29.97 7.89
N ALA A 61 -20.79 -28.66 8.01
CA ALA A 61 -20.66 -27.76 6.88
C ALA A 61 -19.18 -27.50 6.67
N ALA A 62 -18.69 -27.98 5.53
CA ALA A 62 -17.34 -27.82 5.00
C ALA A 62 -16.78 -26.39 5.25
N PRO A 63 -15.45 -26.23 5.37
CA PRO A 63 -14.82 -24.93 5.59
C PRO A 63 -15.45 -23.90 4.65
N GLN A 64 -15.96 -22.80 5.23
CA GLN A 64 -16.59 -21.73 4.48
C GLN A 64 -15.52 -21.05 3.63
N ARG A 65 -15.24 -21.67 2.48
CA ARG A 65 -14.42 -21.15 1.41
C ARG A 65 -15.12 -19.88 0.96
N ILE A 66 -14.53 -18.75 1.30
CA ILE A 66 -14.82 -17.52 0.59
C ILE A 66 -14.31 -17.76 -0.83
N TYR A 67 -15.22 -18.18 -1.72
CA TYR A 67 -14.98 -18.11 -3.15
C TYR A 67 -14.98 -16.63 -3.51
N VAL A 68 -13.81 -16.00 -3.42
CA VAL A 68 -13.56 -14.83 -4.24
C VAL A 68 -13.58 -15.37 -5.66
N GLN A 69 -14.71 -15.26 -6.37
CA GLN A 69 -14.73 -15.40 -7.82
C GLN A 69 -13.90 -14.25 -8.39
N CYS A 70 -12.58 -14.39 -8.32
CA CYS A 70 -11.67 -13.58 -9.11
C CYS A 70 -11.60 -14.17 -10.52
N GLU A 71 -12.76 -14.42 -11.15
CA GLU A 71 -12.80 -14.58 -12.60
C GLU A 71 -12.79 -13.18 -13.22
N ARG A 72 -11.72 -12.43 -13.00
CA ARG A 72 -11.29 -11.52 -14.06
C ARG A 72 -10.93 -12.45 -15.21
N ARG A 73 -11.88 -12.70 -16.11
CA ARG A 73 -11.58 -13.41 -17.35
C ARG A 73 -10.40 -12.68 -17.97
N MET A 74 -9.31 -13.40 -18.17
CA MET A 74 -8.09 -12.85 -18.73
C MET A 74 -8.49 -12.13 -20.04
N PRO A 75 -8.26 -10.81 -20.16
CA PRO A 75 -8.70 -10.08 -21.33
C PRO A 75 -7.94 -10.58 -22.55
N LYS A 76 -8.54 -10.43 -23.74
CA LYS A 76 -7.85 -10.78 -24.98
C LYS A 76 -6.86 -9.69 -25.37
N LEU A 77 -5.66 -10.09 -25.79
CA LEU A 77 -4.64 -9.15 -26.24
C LEU A 77 -4.55 -9.16 -27.77
N GLY A 78 -4.81 -8.00 -28.39
CA GLY A 78 -4.70 -7.81 -29.84
C GLY A 78 -3.32 -7.34 -30.33
N GLY A 79 -2.53 -6.77 -29.43
CA GLY A 79 -1.29 -6.07 -29.74
C GLY A 79 -1.10 -4.86 -28.82
N ARG A 80 -0.47 -3.79 -29.32
CA ARG A 80 -0.33 -2.54 -28.55
C ARG A 80 -1.69 -1.90 -28.27
N PRO A 81 -1.88 -1.28 -27.08
CA PRO A 81 -3.12 -0.59 -26.77
C PRO A 81 -3.38 0.54 -27.75
N GLN A 82 -4.52 0.50 -28.44
CA GLN A 82 -4.99 1.58 -29.31
C GLN A 82 -6.19 2.31 -28.70
N LYS A 83 -7.00 1.58 -27.94
CA LYS A 83 -8.19 2.07 -27.25
C LYS A 83 -7.98 2.04 -25.74
N PRO A 84 -8.70 2.86 -24.96
CA PRO A 84 -8.61 2.85 -23.50
C PRO A 84 -8.99 1.51 -22.85
N GLU A 85 -9.76 0.67 -23.53
CA GLU A 85 -10.20 -0.66 -23.07
C GLU A 85 -9.17 -1.75 -23.36
N ASP A 86 -8.21 -1.49 -24.25
CA ASP A 86 -7.20 -2.48 -24.61
C ASP A 86 -6.23 -2.68 -23.42
N PRO A 87 -5.89 -3.93 -23.08
CA PRO A 87 -4.99 -4.20 -21.98
C PRO A 87 -3.56 -3.74 -22.30
N ASP A 88 -2.88 -3.16 -21.32
CA ASP A 88 -1.44 -2.87 -21.42
C ASP A 88 -0.67 -4.19 -21.54
N VAL A 89 0.28 -4.24 -22.47
CA VAL A 89 1.00 -5.48 -22.82
C VAL A 89 1.82 -6.00 -21.65
N ASP A 90 2.45 -5.11 -20.87
CA ASP A 90 3.28 -5.54 -19.73
C ASP A 90 2.41 -6.02 -18.58
N ASP A 91 1.31 -5.33 -18.29
CA ASP A 91 0.35 -5.74 -17.26
C ASP A 91 -0.29 -7.09 -17.64
N TRP A 92 -0.72 -7.25 -18.89
CA TRP A 92 -1.32 -8.49 -19.40
C TRP A 92 -0.36 -9.67 -19.36
N THR A 93 0.89 -9.47 -19.79
CA THR A 93 1.90 -10.55 -19.76
C THR A 93 2.21 -10.97 -18.33
N SER A 94 2.32 -10.03 -17.39
CA SER A 94 2.50 -10.35 -15.97
C SER A 94 1.30 -11.06 -15.35
N ASP A 95 0.07 -10.64 -15.66
CA ASP A 95 -1.14 -11.34 -15.21
C ASP A 95 -1.20 -12.78 -15.76
N MET A 96 -0.82 -12.96 -17.02
CA MET A 96 -0.75 -14.28 -17.67
C MET A 96 0.34 -15.16 -17.07
N GLU A 97 1.54 -14.63 -16.81
CA GLU A 97 2.62 -15.33 -16.11
C GLU A 97 2.14 -15.82 -14.72
N ASN A 98 1.50 -14.95 -13.95
CA ASN A 98 0.96 -15.29 -12.63
C ASN A 98 -0.12 -16.38 -12.72
N HIS A 99 -0.99 -16.31 -13.72
CA HIS A 99 -2.03 -17.33 -13.94
C HIS A 99 -1.43 -18.70 -14.27
N LEU A 100 -0.44 -18.73 -15.16
CA LEU A 100 0.26 -19.96 -15.54
C LEU A 100 1.05 -20.55 -14.37
N GLN A 101 1.65 -19.71 -13.51
CA GLN A 101 2.35 -20.18 -12.30
C GLN A 101 1.39 -20.75 -11.25
N ALA A 102 0.19 -20.18 -11.12
CA ALA A 102 -0.82 -20.64 -10.17
C ALA A 102 -1.56 -21.91 -10.64
N SER A 103 -1.45 -22.26 -11.92
CA SER A 103 -2.20 -23.36 -12.54
C SER A 103 -1.27 -24.53 -12.87
N PRO A 104 -1.62 -25.79 -12.51
CA PRO A 104 -0.85 -26.96 -12.90
C PRO A 104 -1.16 -27.33 -14.36
N LEU A 105 -0.61 -26.58 -15.31
CA LEU A 105 -0.74 -26.83 -16.75
C LEU A 105 0.57 -27.41 -17.30
N SER A 106 0.47 -28.35 -18.24
CA SER A 106 1.63 -28.74 -19.04
C SER A 106 2.07 -27.60 -19.97
N ASP A 107 3.30 -27.65 -20.49
CA ASP A 107 3.80 -26.63 -21.42
C ASP A 107 2.91 -26.45 -22.65
N ARG A 108 2.31 -27.54 -23.13
CA ARG A 108 1.40 -27.52 -24.28
C ARG A 108 0.06 -26.89 -23.93
N GLU A 109 -0.55 -27.29 -22.82
CA GLU A 109 -1.83 -26.72 -22.36
C GLU A 109 -1.68 -25.23 -22.03
N GLY A 110 -0.56 -24.84 -21.39
CA GLY A 110 -0.24 -23.45 -21.13
C GLY A 110 -0.04 -22.65 -22.41
N LEU A 111 0.61 -23.23 -23.42
CA LEU A 111 0.77 -22.58 -24.72
C LEU A 111 -0.58 -22.40 -25.42
N ASP A 112 -1.39 -23.46 -25.49
CA ASP A 112 -2.74 -23.41 -26.09
C ASP A 112 -3.59 -22.34 -25.37
N PHE A 113 -3.51 -22.28 -24.04
CA PHE A 113 -4.19 -21.25 -23.24
C PHE A 113 -3.74 -19.82 -23.61
N VAL A 114 -2.43 -19.58 -23.71
CA VAL A 114 -1.92 -18.25 -24.14
C VAL A 114 -2.41 -17.92 -25.54
N MET A 115 -2.37 -18.88 -26.47
CA MET A 115 -2.81 -18.69 -27.85
C MET A 115 -4.31 -18.34 -27.96
N ASP A 116 -5.16 -18.91 -27.11
CA ASP A 116 -6.61 -18.60 -27.07
C ASP A 116 -6.92 -17.17 -26.60
N HIS A 117 -6.00 -16.58 -25.84
CA HIS A 117 -6.11 -15.21 -25.33
C HIS A 117 -5.37 -14.18 -26.19
N LEU A 118 -4.63 -14.64 -27.20
CA LEU A 118 -4.03 -13.77 -28.22
C LEU A 118 -4.95 -13.64 -29.42
N THR A 119 -5.12 -12.41 -29.90
CA THR A 119 -5.96 -12.09 -31.05
C THR A 119 -5.24 -11.15 -32.01
N GLY A 120 -5.78 -11.01 -33.22
CA GLY A 120 -5.29 -10.04 -34.20
C GLY A 120 -3.79 -10.18 -34.50
N PRO A 121 -3.07 -9.04 -34.63
CA PRO A 121 -1.62 -9.03 -34.89
C PRO A 121 -0.78 -9.80 -33.86
N ALA A 122 -1.13 -9.74 -32.57
CA ALA A 122 -0.37 -10.43 -31.53
C ALA A 122 -0.41 -11.95 -31.70
N GLY A 123 -1.60 -12.50 -31.97
CA GLY A 123 -1.74 -13.93 -32.24
C GLY A 123 -1.03 -14.39 -33.51
N GLN A 124 -1.06 -13.56 -34.57
CA GLN A 124 -0.37 -13.87 -35.85
C GLN A 124 1.14 -13.92 -35.68
N GLU A 125 1.73 -12.94 -35.00
CA GLU A 125 3.18 -12.87 -34.77
C GLU A 125 3.68 -14.06 -33.97
N VAL A 126 2.96 -14.44 -32.90
CA VAL A 126 3.33 -15.59 -32.07
C VAL A 126 3.21 -16.89 -32.87
N ARG A 127 2.14 -17.07 -33.66
CA ARG A 127 2.02 -18.25 -34.55
C ARG A 127 3.17 -18.35 -35.55
N PHE A 128 3.57 -17.22 -36.15
CA PHE A 128 4.64 -17.20 -37.15
C PHE A 128 6.00 -17.62 -36.58
N ARG A 129 6.23 -17.39 -35.27
CA ARG A 129 7.49 -17.74 -34.60
C ARG A 129 7.50 -19.12 -33.96
N GLU A 130 6.38 -19.85 -34.00
CA GLU A 130 6.25 -21.24 -33.55
C GLU A 130 6.88 -21.50 -32.16
N PRO A 131 6.43 -20.82 -31.09
CA PRO A 131 6.95 -21.05 -29.74
C PRO A 131 6.66 -22.48 -29.28
N ARG A 132 7.56 -23.03 -28.46
CA ARG A 132 7.41 -24.37 -27.88
C ARG A 132 6.72 -24.34 -26.52
N THR A 133 6.78 -23.20 -25.83
CA THR A 133 6.24 -23.04 -24.47
C THR A 133 5.42 -21.76 -24.34
N ALA A 134 4.55 -21.72 -23.33
CA ALA A 134 3.81 -20.52 -22.96
C ALA A 134 4.74 -19.33 -22.67
N MET A 135 5.86 -19.57 -21.98
CA MET A 135 6.83 -18.52 -21.64
C MET A 135 7.50 -17.93 -22.89
N GLU A 136 7.87 -18.77 -23.86
CA GLU A 136 8.40 -18.28 -25.15
C GLU A 136 7.37 -17.41 -25.87
N ALA A 137 6.09 -17.80 -25.88
CA ALA A 137 5.01 -17.01 -26.46
C ALA A 137 4.88 -15.63 -25.79
N LEU A 138 4.92 -15.57 -24.45
CA LEU A 138 4.85 -14.29 -23.71
C LEU A 138 6.08 -13.41 -23.96
N GLN A 139 7.27 -13.99 -24.07
CA GLN A 139 8.48 -13.27 -24.42
C GLN A 139 8.40 -12.65 -25.82
N ILE A 140 7.85 -13.37 -26.80
CA ILE A 140 7.60 -12.83 -28.15
C ILE A 140 6.66 -11.63 -28.07
N VAL A 141 5.55 -11.77 -27.35
CA VAL A 141 4.56 -10.69 -27.17
C VAL A 141 5.21 -9.45 -26.56
N ARG A 142 5.94 -9.60 -25.45
CA ARG A 142 6.63 -8.49 -24.79
C ARG A 142 7.69 -7.85 -25.70
N ARG A 143 8.42 -8.64 -26.50
CA ARG A 143 9.44 -8.12 -27.41
C ARG A 143 8.87 -7.30 -28.58
N VAL A 144 7.76 -7.76 -29.16
CA VAL A 144 7.19 -7.13 -30.37
C VAL A 144 6.22 -6.01 -30.02
N PHE A 145 5.35 -6.26 -29.05
CA PHE A 145 4.26 -5.36 -28.67
C PHE A 145 4.49 -4.62 -27.36
N GLY A 146 5.44 -5.03 -26.53
CA GLY A 146 5.75 -4.34 -25.28
C GLY A 146 6.29 -2.92 -25.49
N ASP A 147 6.60 -2.27 -24.37
CA ASP A 147 6.97 -0.87 -24.33
C ASP A 147 8.41 -0.65 -24.84
N VAL A 148 8.53 -0.35 -26.14
CA VAL A 148 9.81 -0.09 -26.84
C VAL A 148 10.27 1.36 -26.76
N ASP A 149 9.55 2.21 -26.02
CA ASP A 149 9.88 3.62 -25.93
C ASP A 149 11.31 3.78 -25.39
N THR A 150 12.06 4.74 -25.93
CA THR A 150 13.38 5.06 -25.38
C THR A 150 13.22 5.69 -24.00
N MET A 151 14.31 5.77 -23.21
CA MET A 151 14.29 6.51 -21.95
C MET A 151 13.77 7.95 -22.15
N GLY A 152 14.22 8.61 -23.22
CA GLY A 152 13.80 9.97 -23.57
C GLY A 152 12.30 10.07 -23.83
N ALA A 153 11.73 9.12 -24.59
CA ALA A 153 10.28 9.09 -24.86
C ALA A 153 9.46 8.86 -23.57
N ALA A 154 9.91 8.00 -22.65
CA ALA A 154 9.24 7.82 -21.37
C ALA A 154 9.31 9.06 -20.48
N GLN A 155 10.46 9.74 -20.44
CA GLN A 155 10.62 11.01 -19.75
C GLN A 155 9.70 12.07 -20.34
N GLU A 156 9.70 12.23 -21.67
CA GLU A 156 8.84 13.18 -22.37
C GLU A 156 7.36 12.90 -22.07
N ALA A 157 6.91 11.65 -22.19
CA ALA A 157 5.53 11.26 -21.90
C ALA A 157 5.12 11.61 -20.45
N PHE A 158 6.03 11.47 -19.48
CA PHE A 158 5.78 11.83 -18.09
C PHE A 158 5.79 13.35 -17.85
N TYR A 159 6.82 14.06 -18.34
CA TYR A 159 7.01 15.49 -18.10
C TYR A 159 6.13 16.40 -18.98
N THR A 160 5.49 15.88 -20.02
CA THR A 160 4.52 16.62 -20.83
C THR A 160 3.07 16.29 -20.48
N ARG A 161 2.84 15.29 -19.61
CA ARG A 161 1.49 14.88 -19.22
C ARG A 161 0.77 16.01 -18.48
N ILE A 162 -0.42 16.32 -18.96
CA ILE A 162 -1.39 17.24 -18.33
C ILE A 162 -2.75 16.57 -18.20
N GLN A 163 -3.60 17.09 -17.31
CA GLN A 163 -4.99 16.64 -17.16
C GLN A 163 -5.76 16.91 -18.46
N GLN A 164 -6.20 15.83 -19.11
CA GLN A 164 -6.98 15.92 -20.35
C GLN A 164 -8.38 16.50 -20.10
N PRO A 165 -8.99 17.17 -21.10
CA PRO A 165 -10.36 17.68 -20.99
C PRO A 165 -11.35 16.55 -20.64
N GLY A 166 -12.24 16.82 -19.67
CA GLY A 166 -13.26 15.87 -19.25
C GLY A 166 -12.76 14.70 -18.38
N LYS A 167 -11.47 14.63 -18.05
CA LYS A 167 -10.92 13.64 -17.11
C LYS A 167 -10.89 14.17 -15.68
N THR A 168 -11.16 13.30 -14.71
CA THR A 168 -11.12 13.64 -13.29
C THR A 168 -9.67 13.79 -12.81
N LEU A 169 -9.50 14.38 -11.61
CA LEU A 169 -8.18 14.42 -10.95
C LEU A 169 -7.65 13.03 -10.64
N LEU A 170 -8.54 12.08 -10.33
CA LEU A 170 -8.19 10.68 -10.07
C LEU A 170 -7.66 10.00 -11.34
N ASP A 171 -8.32 10.19 -12.49
CA ASP A 171 -7.84 9.64 -13.76
C ASP A 171 -6.44 10.16 -14.10
N TYR A 172 -6.21 11.45 -13.83
CA TYR A 172 -4.92 12.09 -14.06
C TYR A 172 -3.84 11.56 -13.11
N SER A 173 -4.13 11.41 -11.81
CA SER A 173 -3.16 10.88 -10.85
C SER A 173 -2.79 9.43 -11.16
N LEU A 174 -3.76 8.59 -11.52
CA LEU A 174 -3.51 7.21 -11.94
C LEU A 174 -2.64 7.15 -13.20
N ALA A 175 -2.93 8.00 -14.20
CA ALA A 175 -2.12 8.06 -15.42
C ALA A 175 -0.67 8.48 -15.13
N LEU A 176 -0.46 9.47 -14.25
CA LEU A 176 0.89 9.89 -13.83
C LEU A 176 1.63 8.80 -13.08
N VAL A 177 0.98 8.10 -12.16
CA VAL A 177 1.58 6.98 -11.42
C VAL A 177 1.99 5.87 -12.38
N LYS A 178 1.14 5.52 -13.36
CA LYS A 178 1.48 4.52 -14.39
C LYS A 178 2.72 4.92 -15.19
N LEU A 179 2.79 6.16 -15.67
CA LEU A 179 3.94 6.68 -16.41
C LEU A 179 5.22 6.68 -15.56
N PHE A 180 5.11 7.09 -14.29
CA PHE A 180 6.26 7.07 -13.38
C PHE A 180 6.73 5.64 -13.08
N SER A 181 5.82 4.67 -12.89
CA SER A 181 6.19 3.27 -12.70
C SER A 181 6.96 2.72 -13.90
N LYS A 182 6.55 3.06 -15.13
CA LYS A 182 7.29 2.71 -16.36
C LYS A 182 8.67 3.35 -16.40
N LEU A 183 8.77 4.63 -16.00
CA LEU A 183 10.04 5.34 -15.90
C LEU A 183 10.97 4.75 -14.84
N SER A 184 10.47 4.44 -13.64
CA SER A 184 11.25 3.85 -12.54
C SER A 184 11.75 2.44 -12.86
N LYS A 185 10.97 1.63 -13.59
CA LYS A 185 11.44 0.32 -14.09
C LYS A 185 12.69 0.45 -14.95
N ARG A 186 12.82 1.55 -15.72
CA ARG A 186 13.99 1.83 -16.58
C ARG A 186 15.10 2.59 -15.84
N GLN A 187 14.74 3.45 -14.88
CA GLN A 187 15.66 4.22 -14.06
C GLN A 187 15.35 4.03 -12.57
N PRO A 188 15.89 2.97 -11.94
CA PRO A 188 15.63 2.67 -10.53
C PRO A 188 16.04 3.79 -9.57
N SER A 189 17.01 4.64 -9.96
CA SER A 189 17.48 5.78 -9.16
C SER A 189 16.41 6.85 -8.90
N LEU A 190 15.30 6.86 -9.65
CA LEU A 190 14.19 7.78 -9.44
C LEU A 190 13.23 7.32 -8.33
N SER A 191 13.27 6.05 -7.92
CA SER A 191 12.33 5.48 -6.96
C SER A 191 12.28 6.23 -5.62
N PRO A 192 13.41 6.70 -5.03
CA PRO A 192 13.38 7.50 -3.80
C PRO A 192 12.66 8.85 -3.98
N LEU A 193 12.73 9.42 -5.18
CA LEU A 193 12.14 10.73 -5.53
C LEU A 193 10.68 10.61 -5.98
N ARG A 194 10.07 9.43 -5.86
CA ARG A 194 8.72 9.14 -6.37
C ARG A 194 7.67 10.14 -5.91
N ASN A 195 7.58 10.36 -4.60
CA ASN A 195 6.51 11.18 -4.03
C ASN A 195 6.70 12.66 -4.40
N GLU A 196 7.93 13.18 -4.30
CA GLU A 196 8.25 14.56 -4.67
C GLU A 196 8.01 14.81 -6.16
N THR A 197 8.51 13.92 -7.01
CA THR A 197 8.36 14.03 -8.47
C THR A 197 6.90 13.95 -8.88
N LEU A 198 6.13 13.00 -8.35
CA LEU A 198 4.70 12.86 -8.65
C LEU A 198 3.90 14.06 -8.16
N LYS A 199 4.15 14.55 -6.94
CA LYS A 199 3.47 15.75 -6.39
C LYS A 199 3.74 16.97 -7.27
N GLY A 200 5.01 17.29 -7.53
CA GLY A 200 5.37 18.45 -8.35
C GLY A 200 4.78 18.39 -9.76
N ARG A 201 4.76 17.18 -10.36
CA ARG A 201 4.13 16.97 -11.68
C ARG A 201 2.62 17.01 -11.66
N PHE A 202 1.99 16.46 -10.64
CA PHE A 202 0.54 16.52 -10.47
C PHE A 202 0.11 17.99 -10.35
N THR A 203 0.70 18.73 -9.41
CA THR A 203 0.41 20.14 -9.16
C THR A 203 0.64 21.04 -10.39
N SER A 204 1.64 20.73 -11.21
CA SER A 204 1.94 21.52 -12.42
C SER A 204 1.04 21.19 -13.62
N GLY A 205 0.53 19.96 -13.72
CA GLY A 205 -0.24 19.50 -14.88
C GLY A 205 -1.76 19.41 -14.67
N VAL A 206 -2.29 19.71 -13.48
CA VAL A 206 -3.73 19.92 -13.26
C VAL A 206 -4.24 21.06 -14.14
N ARG A 207 -5.40 20.92 -14.77
CA ARG A 207 -5.89 21.93 -15.72
C ARG A 207 -6.36 23.23 -15.05
N ASP A 208 -6.93 23.12 -13.86
CA ASP A 208 -7.46 24.26 -13.11
C ASP A 208 -6.32 25.06 -12.45
N VAL A 209 -6.03 26.24 -12.99
CA VAL A 209 -4.96 27.14 -12.53
C VAL A 209 -5.19 27.62 -11.09
N SER A 210 -6.44 27.81 -10.67
CA SER A 210 -6.76 28.22 -9.30
C SER A 210 -6.45 27.09 -8.33
N LEU A 211 -6.82 25.86 -8.69
CA LEU A 211 -6.48 24.66 -7.93
C LEU A 211 -4.97 24.42 -7.86
N GLN A 212 -4.25 24.60 -8.98
CA GLN A 212 -2.78 24.53 -8.96
C GLN A 212 -2.17 25.52 -7.97
N ARG A 213 -2.70 26.75 -7.91
CA ARG A 213 -2.20 27.79 -7.00
C ARG A 213 -2.43 27.40 -5.54
N GLU A 214 -3.60 26.86 -5.23
CA GLU A 214 -3.91 26.43 -3.86
C GLU A 214 -3.07 25.21 -3.47
N MET A 215 -2.87 24.25 -4.38
CA MET A 215 -1.98 23.10 -4.15
C MET A 215 -0.54 23.55 -3.87
N ARG A 216 0.00 24.48 -4.66
CA ARG A 216 1.35 25.05 -4.41
C ARG A 216 1.43 25.79 -3.08
N ARG A 217 0.37 26.49 -2.69
CA ARG A 217 0.30 27.16 -1.38
C ARG A 217 0.34 26.14 -0.24
N LEU A 218 -0.46 25.08 -0.34
CA LEU A 218 -0.49 24.01 0.67
C LEU A 218 0.84 23.26 0.74
N GLU A 219 1.47 22.95 -0.39
CA GLU A 219 2.82 22.35 -0.43
C GLU A 219 3.86 23.25 0.26
N PHE A 220 3.74 24.57 0.09
CA PHE A 220 4.61 25.53 0.76
C PHE A 220 4.31 25.66 2.26
N ASP A 221 3.04 25.65 2.65
CA ASP A 221 2.61 25.72 4.06
C ASP A 221 2.96 24.43 4.83
N ASP A 222 2.85 23.25 4.21
CA ASP A 222 3.27 21.96 4.79
C ASP A 222 4.80 21.90 4.97
N SER A 223 5.55 22.54 4.05
CA SER A 223 7.01 22.71 4.17
C SER A 223 7.43 23.73 5.26
N ARG A 224 6.53 24.64 5.67
CA ARG A 224 6.78 25.60 6.77
C ARG A 224 6.66 24.97 8.16
N MET A 225 6.18 23.73 8.28
CA MET A 225 6.12 23.00 9.56
C MET A 225 7.37 22.13 9.81
N SER A 226 8.44 22.31 9.04
CA SER A 226 9.72 21.60 9.23
C SER A 226 10.69 22.39 10.12
N VAL A 227 10.85 21.87 11.34
CA VAL A 227 11.92 21.94 12.36
C VAL A 227 12.40 23.28 12.96
N ASP A 228 12.36 24.42 12.30
CA ASP A 228 13.06 25.63 12.82
C ASP A 228 12.15 26.67 13.53
N SER A 229 10.84 26.46 13.61
CA SER A 229 9.91 27.47 14.13
C SER A 229 9.43 27.27 15.57
N ILE A 230 9.96 26.28 16.30
CA ILE A 230 9.76 26.20 17.75
C ILE A 230 10.94 26.90 18.45
N ASN A 231 11.07 28.18 18.17
CA ASN A 231 11.87 29.08 18.98
C ASN A 231 11.01 29.43 20.21
N TYR A 232 11.05 28.59 21.25
CA TYR A 232 10.54 28.98 22.56
C TYR A 232 11.50 30.02 23.16
N ASN A 233 11.33 31.27 22.73
CA ASN A 233 11.73 32.40 23.54
C ASN A 233 10.50 33.24 23.86
N THR A 234 9.85 32.91 24.97
CA THR A 234 8.98 33.85 25.68
C THR A 234 9.01 33.55 27.17
N LYS A 235 9.90 34.29 27.84
CA LYS A 235 9.91 34.77 29.23
C LYS A 235 10.10 33.76 30.36
#